data_AF-A0A6C1PQW4-F1
#
_entry.id   AF-A0A6C1PQW4-F1
#
_cell.length_a   1.000
_cell.length_b   1.000
_cell.length_c   1.000
_cell.angle_alpha   90.00
_cell.angle_beta   90.00
_cell.angle_gamma   90.00
#
_symmetry.space_group_name_H-M   'P 1'
#
loop_
_entity.id
_entity.type
_entity.pdbx_description
1 polymer ?
#
loop_
_entity_poly.entity_id
_entity_poly.type
_entity_poly.pdbx_seq_one_letter_code
_entity_poly.pdbx_strand_id
1 'polypeptide(L)'
;MLEASIIDGCGPITAFFRIALPITTPALATVGTFVFLGVWNEFLFALLMLSRPALRTLNLSVYMLRGQYSSDHGLMAAGVIILVTPAIIIYTLFQEQVVKGLTAGALKG
;
A
#
# COMPACT_ATOMS: atom_id res chain seq x y z
N MET A 1 22.77 -21.23 1.45
CA MET A 1 21.40 -21.69 1.78
C MET A 1 20.69 -22.28 0.57
N LEU A 2 20.54 -21.56 -0.55
CA LEU A 2 19.98 -22.15 -1.78
C LEU A 2 20.87 -23.28 -2.32
N GLU A 3 22.19 -23.08 -2.35
CA GLU A 3 23.14 -24.13 -2.74
C GLU A 3 23.10 -25.34 -1.80
N ALA A 4 22.93 -25.11 -0.49
CA ALA A 4 22.74 -26.19 0.48
C ALA A 4 21.42 -26.96 0.24
N SER A 5 20.34 -26.28 -0.14
CA SER A 5 19.07 -26.94 -0.47
C SER A 5 19.13 -27.80 -1.73
N ILE A 6 20.00 -27.44 -2.68
CA ILE A 6 20.27 -28.25 -3.88
C ILE A 6 21.08 -29.49 -3.48
N ILE A 7 22.04 -29.35 -2.56
CA ILE A 7 22.82 -30.46 -2.00
C ILE A 7 21.92 -31.43 -1.19
N ASP A 8 20.93 -30.90 -0.46
CA ASP A 8 19.93 -31.68 0.30
C ASP A 8 18.82 -32.32 -0.58
N GLY A 9 18.92 -32.23 -1.90
CA GLY A 9 17.97 -32.85 -2.83
C GLY A 9 16.58 -32.19 -2.85
N CYS A 10 16.42 -30.98 -2.32
CA CYS A 10 15.17 -30.23 -2.48
C CYS A 10 15.00 -29.79 -3.93
N GLY A 11 13.87 -30.16 -4.54
CA GLY A 11 13.48 -29.67 -5.85
C GLY A 11 13.34 -28.14 -5.87
N PRO A 12 13.54 -27.47 -7.02
CA PRO A 12 13.59 -26.01 -7.14
C PRO A 12 12.32 -25.30 -6.66
N ILE A 13 11.14 -25.90 -6.89
CA ILE A 13 9.86 -25.37 -6.40
C ILE A 13 9.81 -25.40 -4.87
N THR A 14 10.23 -26.51 -4.26
CA THR A 14 10.27 -26.67 -2.80
C THR A 14 11.24 -25.68 -2.17
N ALA A 15 12.43 -25.49 -2.76
CA ALA A 15 13.41 -24.51 -2.30
C ALA A 15 12.87 -23.07 -2.38
N PHE A 16 12.14 -22.74 -3.44
CA PHE A 16 11.50 -21.42 -3.57
C PHE A 16 10.50 -21.15 -2.44
N PHE A 17 9.51 -22.03 -2.25
CA PHE A 17 8.44 -21.79 -1.27
C PHE A 17 8.88 -21.95 0.19
N ARG A 18 9.80 -22.88 0.50
CA ARG A 18 10.26 -23.12 1.88
C ARG A 18 11.43 -22.25 2.34
N ILE A 19 12.24 -21.74 1.42
CA ILE A 19 13.48 -21.04 1.77
C ILE A 19 13.43 -19.61 1.24
N ALA A 20 13.35 -19.44 -0.09
CA ALA A 20 13.44 -18.10 -0.68
C ALA A 20 12.27 -17.20 -0.27
N LEU A 21 11.04 -17.70 -0.32
CA LEU A 21 9.82 -16.94 -0.02
C LEU A 21 9.76 -16.44 1.44
N PRO A 22 9.91 -17.27 2.49
CA PRO A 22 9.85 -16.80 3.88
C PRO A 22 10.97 -15.81 4.22
N ILE A 23 12.17 -15.99 3.66
CA ILE A 23 13.29 -15.05 3.87
C ILE A 23 13.00 -13.69 3.21
N THR A 24 12.35 -13.68 2.05
CA THR A 24 12.01 -12.45 1.32
C THR A 24 10.68 -11.82 1.75
N THR A 25 9.83 -12.55 2.47
CA THR A 25 8.52 -12.07 2.99
C THR A 25 8.60 -10.73 3.72
N PRO A 26 9.52 -10.46 4.66
CA PRO A 26 9.61 -9.15 5.31
C PRO A 26 9.94 -8.02 4.32
N ALA A 27 10.80 -8.27 3.34
CA ALA A 27 11.12 -7.28 2.31
C ALA A 27 9.93 -7.04 1.36
N LEU A 28 9.20 -8.10 0.99
CA LEU A 28 7.98 -8.00 0.20
C LEU A 28 6.87 -7.24 0.93
N ALA A 29 6.75 -7.42 2.25
CA ALA A 29 5.80 -6.67 3.07
C ALA A 29 6.11 -5.16 3.06
N THR A 30 7.40 -4.79 3.17
CA THR A 30 7.83 -3.40 3.04
C THR A 30 7.49 -2.83 1.66
N VAL A 31 7.88 -3.51 0.57
CA VAL A 31 7.58 -3.06 -0.80
C VAL A 31 6.07 -2.95 -1.02
N GLY A 32 5.31 -3.96 -0.61
CA GLY A 32 3.85 -3.98 -0.71
C GLY A 32 3.19 -2.83 0.04
N THR A 33 3.74 -2.42 1.18
CA THR A 33 3.27 -1.24 1.92
C THR A 33 3.46 0.04 1.12
N PHE A 34 4.64 0.26 0.53
CA PHE A 34 4.89 1.44 -0.30
C PHE A 34 4.02 1.47 -1.55
N VAL A 35 3.84 0.31 -2.21
CA VAL A 35 2.93 0.19 -3.35
C VAL A 35 1.49 0.52 -2.95
N PHE A 36 1.03 -0.02 -1.81
CA PHE A 36 -0.30 0.28 -1.29
C PHE A 36 -0.46 1.78 -1.03
N LEU A 37 0.49 2.42 -0.33
CA LEU A 37 0.44 3.86 -0.05
C LEU A 37 0.41 4.68 -1.34
N GLY A 38 1.17 4.28 -2.36
CA GLY A 38 1.16 4.92 -3.68
C GLY A 38 -0.21 4.82 -4.35
N VAL A 39 -0.75 3.61 -4.49
CA VAL A 39 -2.05 3.37 -5.12
C VAL A 39 -3.19 4.00 -4.32
N TRP A 40 -3.11 3.98 -2.98
CA TRP A 40 -4.10 4.61 -2.12
C TRP A 40 -4.14 6.12 -2.31
N ASN A 41 -3.01 6.78 -2.53
CA ASN A 41 -2.93 8.22 -2.77
C ASN A 41 -3.06 8.60 -4.26
N GLU A 42 -3.30 7.63 -5.14
CA GLU A 42 -3.38 7.87 -6.58
C GLU A 42 -4.67 8.62 -6.93
N PHE A 43 -4.57 9.95 -6.93
CA PHE A 43 -5.68 10.86 -7.21
C PHE A 43 -5.73 11.28 -8.68
N LEU A 44 -4.58 11.54 -9.29
CA LEU A 44 -4.49 12.20 -10.59
C LEU A 44 -4.93 11.25 -11.71
N PHE A 45 -4.44 10.01 -11.68
CA PHE A 45 -4.87 8.96 -12.60
C PHE A 45 -6.37 8.66 -12.48
N ALA A 46 -6.87 8.59 -11.23
CA ALA A 46 -8.30 8.39 -10.97
C ALA A 46 -9.13 9.54 -11.56
N LEU A 47 -8.73 10.79 -11.35
CA LEU A 47 -9.43 11.97 -11.87
C LEU A 47 -9.50 11.98 -13.40
N LEU A 48 -8.41 11.58 -14.06
CA LEU A 48 -8.32 11.61 -15.52
C LEU A 48 -9.03 10.44 -16.20
N MET A 49 -8.96 9.23 -15.63
CA MET A 49 -9.49 8.02 -16.27
C MET A 49 -10.92 7.65 -15.83
N LEU A 50 -11.32 7.98 -14.59
CA LEU A 50 -12.58 7.52 -14.02
C LEU A 50 -13.68 8.57 -14.18
N SER A 51 -14.41 8.50 -15.30
CA SER A 51 -15.54 9.39 -15.55
C SER A 51 -16.85 8.92 -14.90
N ARG A 52 -17.03 7.60 -14.72
CA ARG A 52 -18.27 7.02 -14.17
C ARG A 52 -18.30 7.11 -12.64
N PRO A 53 -19.34 7.70 -12.00
CA PRO A 53 -19.43 7.83 -10.55
C PRO A 53 -19.25 6.53 -9.77
N ALA A 54 -19.80 5.43 -10.28
CA ALA A 54 -19.74 4.11 -9.64
C ALA A 54 -18.32 3.50 -9.60
N LEU A 55 -17.37 4.04 -10.37
CA LEU A 55 -15.99 3.54 -10.42
C LEU A 55 -15.01 4.46 -9.70
N ARG A 56 -15.46 5.60 -9.15
CA ARG A 56 -14.58 6.59 -8.54
C ARG A 56 -13.92 6.03 -7.28
N THR A 57 -12.64 6.34 -7.12
CA THR A 57 -11.92 6.06 -5.88
C THR A 57 -12.48 6.93 -4.74
N LEU A 58 -12.19 6.55 -3.50
CA LEU A 58 -12.63 7.28 -2.33
C LEU A 58 -12.06 8.73 -2.32
N ASN A 59 -10.76 8.87 -2.65
CA ASN A 59 -10.10 10.18 -2.80
C ASN A 59 -10.82 11.08 -3.81
N LEU A 60 -11.13 10.54 -4.99
CA LEU A 60 -11.83 11.29 -6.03
C LEU A 60 -13.26 11.68 -5.62
N SER A 61 -13.95 10.78 -4.92
CA SER A 61 -15.33 11.02 -4.47
C SER A 61 -15.39 12.12 -3.40
N VAL A 62 -14.48 12.12 -2.44
CA VAL A 62 -14.37 13.18 -1.42
C VAL A 62 -13.97 14.52 -2.04
N TYR A 63 -13.11 14.51 -3.06
CA TYR A 63 -12.79 15.72 -3.82
C TYR A 63 -14.02 16.31 -4.53
N MET A 64 -14.83 15.46 -5.16
CA MET A 64 -16.06 15.89 -5.86
C MET A 64 -17.14 16.41 -4.88
N LEU A 65 -17.15 15.94 -3.63
CA LEU A 65 -18.03 16.45 -2.57
C LEU A 65 -17.85 17.96 -2.34
N ARG A 66 -16.64 18.50 -2.53
CA ARG A 66 -16.38 19.93 -2.38
C ARG A 66 -17.18 20.79 -3.34
N GLY A 67 -17.35 20.34 -4.58
CA GLY A 67 -18.12 21.08 -5.60
C GLY A 67 -19.62 20.98 -5.39
N GLN A 68 -20.10 19.82 -4.95
CA GLN A 68 -21.54 19.53 -4.85
C GLN A 68 -22.16 19.96 -3.51
N TYR A 69 -21.37 20.01 -2.43
CA TYR A 69 -21.81 20.32 -1.08
C TYR A 69 -20.91 21.38 -0.41
N SER A 70 -20.47 22.40 -1.16
CA SER A 70 -19.53 23.42 -0.69
C SER A 70 -19.92 24.10 0.62
N SER A 71 -21.22 24.21 0.90
CA SER A 71 -21.77 24.84 2.10
C SER A 71 -21.95 23.88 3.27
N ASP A 72 -21.94 22.56 3.05
CA ASP A 72 -22.13 21.55 4.09
C ASP A 72 -20.77 21.04 4.60
N HIS A 73 -20.25 21.78 5.57
CA HIS A 73 -18.93 21.52 6.15
C HIS A 73 -18.95 20.23 7.00
N GLY A 74 -20.11 19.84 7.55
CA GLY A 74 -20.28 18.61 8.31
C GLY A 74 -20.14 17.38 7.42
N LEU A 75 -20.82 17.40 6.27
CA LEU A 75 -20.72 16.32 5.28
C LEU A 75 -19.30 16.18 4.73
N MET A 76 -18.62 17.29 4.45
CA MET A 76 -17.21 17.27 4.03
C MET A 76 -16.30 16.68 5.10
N ALA A 77 -16.43 17.11 6.35
CA ALA A 77 -15.61 16.60 7.45
C ALA A 77 -15.81 15.10 7.63
N ALA A 78 -17.04 14.61 7.57
CA ALA A 78 -17.35 13.18 7.62
C ALA A 78 -16.68 12.41 6.46
N GLY A 79 -16.75 12.94 5.24
CA GLY A 79 -16.07 12.34 4.08
C GLY A 79 -14.55 12.25 4.23
N VAL A 80 -13.93 13.30 4.78
CA VAL A 80 -12.48 13.31 5.06
C VAL A 80 -12.10 12.33 6.17
N ILE A 81 -12.92 12.21 7.22
CA ILE A 81 -12.67 11.24 8.30
C ILE A 81 -12.70 9.82 7.72
N ILE A 82 -13.73 9.48 6.94
CA ILE A 82 -13.84 8.16 6.29
C ILE A 82 -12.66 7.91 5.34
N LEU A 83 -12.16 8.94 4.66
CA LEU A 83 -10.99 8.83 3.79
C LEU A 83 -9.70 8.53 4.55
N VAL A 84 -9.50 9.19 5.69
CA VAL A 84 -8.26 9.09 6.48
C VAL A 84 -8.23 7.82 7.34
N THR A 85 -9.38 7.33 7.81
CA THR A 85 -9.46 6.14 8.69
C THR A 85 -8.73 4.91 8.14
N PRO A 86 -8.95 4.44 6.90
CA PRO A 86 -8.24 3.29 6.36
C PRO A 86 -6.74 3.52 6.24
N ALA A 87 -6.33 4.74 5.87
CA ALA A 87 -4.92 5.09 5.77
C ALA A 87 -4.21 4.99 7.14
N ILE A 88 -4.86 5.45 8.22
CA ILE A 88 -4.35 5.32 9.58
C ILE A 88 -4.25 3.85 10.00
N ILE A 89 -5.28 3.04 9.71
CA ILE A 89 -5.30 1.62 10.04
C ILE A 89 -4.13 0.90 9.35
N ILE A 90 -3.96 1.13 8.05
CA ILE A 90 -2.86 0.50 7.31
C ILE A 90 -1.51 1.01 7.81
N TYR A 91 -1.36 2.32 8.01
CA TYR A 91 -0.11 2.85 8.52
C TYR A 91 0.25 2.26 9.89
N THR A 92 -0.69 2.17 10.83
CA THR A 92 -0.43 1.60 12.16
C THR A 92 -0.07 0.11 12.11
N LEU A 93 -0.65 -0.66 11.19
CA LEU A 93 -0.30 -2.06 10.97
C LEU A 93 1.08 -2.25 10.36
N PHE A 94 1.52 -1.35 9.47
CA PHE A 94 2.75 -1.51 8.69
C PHE A 94 3.87 -0.50 9.04
N GLN A 95 3.70 0.31 10.08
CA GLN A 95 4.64 1.38 10.46
C GLN A 95 6.08 0.88 10.62
N GLU A 96 6.27 -0.32 11.17
CA GLU A 96 7.59 -0.90 11.41
C GLU A 96 8.28 -1.24 10.08
N GLN A 97 7.53 -1.79 9.12
CA GLN A 97 8.00 -2.15 7.79
C GLN A 97 8.33 -0.90 6.97
N VAL A 98 7.55 0.18 7.12
CA VAL A 98 7.81 1.49 6.48
C VAL A 98 9.12 2.08 7.01
N VAL A 99 9.30 2.13 8.33
CA VAL A 99 10.51 2.70 8.96
C VAL A 99 11.75 1.87 8.60
N LYS A 100 11.66 0.54 8.65
CA LYS A 100 12.75 -0.36 8.24
C LYS A 100 13.10 -0.20 6.76
N GLY A 101 12.11 -0.02 5.90
CA GLY A 101 12.31 0.19 4.46
C GLY A 101 13.04 1.49 4.14
N LEU A 102 12.67 2.59 4.81
CA LEU A 102 13.33 3.89 4.64
C LEU A 102 14.78 3.88 5.15
N THR A 103 15.03 3.24 6.29
CA THR A 103 16.36 3.21 6.93
C THR A 103 17.33 2.25 6.24
N ALA A 104 16.86 1.14 5.67
CA ALA A 104 17.70 0.20 4.92
C ALA A 104 18.34 0.82 3.66
N GLY A 105 17.67 1.79 3.03
CA GLY A 105 18.23 2.56 1.92
C GLY A 105 19.21 3.65 2.36
N ALA A 106 19.00 4.24 3.54
CA ALA A 106 19.81 5.35 4.06
C ALA A 106 21.19 4.93 4.61
N LEU A 107 21.35 3.68 5.06
CA LEU A 107 22.61 3.15 5.62
C LEU A 107 23.61 2.66 4.56
N LYS A 108 23.25 2.70 3.28
CA LYS A 108 24.08 2.20 2.16
C LYS A 108 24.72 3.32 1.32
N GLY A 109 24.80 4.52 1.88
CA GLY A 109 25.55 5.67 1.38
C GLY A 109 26.72 6.02 2.28
#